data_AF-A0A9X0CP93-F1
#
_entry.id   AF-A0A9X0CP93-F1
#
_cell.length_a   1.000
_cell.length_b   1.000
_cell.length_c   1.000
_cell.angle_alpha   90.00
_cell.angle_beta   90.00
_cell.angle_gamma   90.00
#
_symmetry.space_group_name_H-M   'P 1'
#
loop_
_entity.id
_entity.type
_entity.pdbx_description
1 polymer ?
#
loop_
_entity_poly.entity_id
_entity_poly.type
_entity_poly.pdbx_seq_one_letter_code
_entity_poly.pdbx_strand_id
1 'polypeptide(L)'
;MWGQTITLVDIHRVKSLNGTYLANMYIKQEHGPDKFRSVITFNKGGEWHPLKAPEVDHNGVPTKCYLPQCSLHIHMTLSRWYYYIPSVMSSSSAVGIIVAQGNLGDSLGQGNIGVFLSNDGGLTWTKEFSSFHDFVIGDHGGILAAVPMRKDAQKVWYSCTEGKTWQNVTLGSKPVYVYGMVTEPGETTLIFNVFGQYARQSFQWLSVKLNFTSVLDQKCQPENYTYWSPNDERVDSQCLLGQHLVFERRKSGDCCFNGEEYEREINISTCTCEIDDFECDFGYIHHEFDECV
;
A
#
# COMPACT_ATOMS: atom_id res chain seq x y z
N MET A 1 5.85 29.80 -10.91
CA MET A 1 5.87 28.56 -11.69
C MET A 1 4.53 28.38 -12.41
N TRP A 2 4.25 29.21 -13.41
CA TRP A 2 3.12 29.05 -14.32
C TRP A 2 3.69 28.72 -15.70
N GLY A 3 3.12 27.73 -16.39
CA GLY A 3 3.51 27.37 -17.77
C GLY A 3 4.38 26.12 -17.93
N GLN A 4 4.57 25.29 -16.89
CA GLN A 4 5.13 23.95 -17.08
C GLN A 4 3.99 22.95 -17.34
N THR A 5 4.05 22.28 -18.48
CA THR A 5 3.23 21.09 -18.76
C THR A 5 3.70 19.97 -17.83
N ILE A 6 2.85 19.57 -16.89
CA ILE A 6 3.12 18.43 -16.02
C ILE A 6 2.53 17.19 -16.69
N THR A 7 3.39 16.26 -17.08
CA THR A 7 2.96 14.92 -17.52
C THR A 7 2.90 14.00 -16.31
N LEU A 8 1.75 13.39 -16.10
CA LEU A 8 1.52 12.42 -15.03
C LEU A 8 1.30 11.04 -15.63
N VAL A 9 1.90 10.03 -15.02
CA VAL A 9 1.74 8.62 -15.40
C VAL A 9 1.39 7.84 -14.13
N ASP A 10 0.37 6.99 -14.22
CA ASP A 10 -0.03 6.10 -13.12
C ASP A 10 0.87 4.87 -13.09
N ILE A 11 2.03 5.05 -12.48
CA ILE A 11 2.95 3.99 -12.07
C ILE A 11 3.45 4.29 -10.65
N HIS A 12 3.44 3.29 -9.79
CA HIS A 12 3.90 3.39 -8.41
C HIS A 12 4.93 2.30 -8.12
N ARG A 13 6.11 2.71 -7.65
CA ARG A 13 7.15 1.79 -7.16
C ARG A 13 6.89 1.49 -5.68
N VAL A 14 6.76 0.21 -5.33
CA VAL A 14 6.69 -0.20 -3.92
C VAL A 14 8.06 0.01 -3.28
N LYS A 15 8.17 0.95 -2.33
CA LYS A 15 9.47 1.43 -1.84
C LYS A 15 10.31 0.36 -1.13
N SER A 16 9.67 -0.62 -0.49
CA SER A 16 10.36 -1.67 0.25
C SER A 16 10.75 -2.89 -0.57
N LEU A 17 10.20 -3.05 -1.78
CA LEU A 17 10.39 -4.26 -2.58
C LEU A 17 10.93 -3.89 -3.97
N ASN A 18 12.20 -4.18 -4.20
CA ASN A 18 12.80 -3.98 -5.50
C ASN A 18 12.19 -4.96 -6.50
N GLY A 19 11.67 -4.45 -7.62
CA GLY A 19 10.96 -5.25 -8.61
C GLY A 19 9.43 -5.19 -8.53
N THR A 20 8.86 -4.69 -7.42
CA THR A 20 7.39 -4.56 -7.32
C THR A 20 6.92 -3.19 -7.77
N TYR A 21 6.07 -3.16 -8.80
CA TYR A 21 5.44 -1.94 -9.32
C TYR A 21 3.96 -2.16 -9.57
N LEU A 22 3.20 -1.09 -9.38
CA LEU A 22 1.78 -1.02 -9.69
C LEU A 22 1.59 -0.05 -10.85
N ALA A 23 0.71 -0.34 -11.79
CA ALA A 23 0.36 0.59 -12.86
C ALA A 23 -1.13 0.56 -13.19
N ASN A 24 -1.66 1.66 -13.73
CA ASN A 24 -2.99 1.68 -14.35
C ASN A 24 -2.86 1.63 -15.87
N MET A 25 -3.32 0.53 -16.47
CA MET A 25 -3.39 0.34 -17.91
C MET A 25 -4.65 1.00 -18.47
N TYR A 26 -4.48 1.82 -19.50
CA TYR A 26 -5.58 2.35 -20.30
C TYR A 26 -6.03 1.33 -21.35
N ILE A 27 -7.33 1.03 -21.37
CA ILE A 27 -7.95 0.09 -22.29
C ILE A 27 -9.04 0.81 -23.05
N LYS A 28 -8.76 1.09 -24.33
CA LYS A 28 -9.74 1.70 -25.25
C LYS A 28 -10.87 0.70 -25.51
N GLN A 29 -12.12 1.14 -25.37
CA GLN A 29 -13.28 0.30 -25.69
C GLN A 29 -13.80 0.66 -27.09
N GLU A 30 -14.22 -0.34 -27.86
CA GLU A 30 -14.90 -0.10 -29.15
C GLU A 30 -16.29 0.50 -28.95
N HIS A 31 -16.96 0.10 -27.87
CA HIS A 31 -18.28 0.56 -27.46
C HIS A 31 -18.29 0.87 -25.96
N GLY A 32 -18.72 2.08 -25.59
CA GLY A 32 -18.77 2.54 -24.20
C GLY A 32 -17.56 3.40 -23.79
N PRO A 33 -17.47 3.80 -22.51
CA PRO A 33 -16.36 4.60 -22.01
C PRO A 33 -15.08 3.76 -21.91
N ASP A 34 -13.95 4.39 -22.17
CA ASP A 34 -12.63 3.77 -21.97
C ASP A 34 -12.44 3.34 -20.51
N LYS A 35 -11.67 2.28 -20.32
CA LYS A 35 -11.48 1.66 -19.00
C LYS A 35 -10.03 1.80 -18.57
N PHE A 36 -9.83 1.86 -17.26
CA PHE A 36 -8.53 1.71 -16.65
C PHE A 36 -8.52 0.44 -15.81
N ARG A 37 -7.48 -0.40 -15.95
CA ARG A 37 -7.30 -1.58 -15.09
C ARG A 37 -5.95 -1.51 -14.41
N SER A 38 -5.97 -1.70 -13.10
CA SER A 38 -4.75 -1.77 -12.30
C SER A 38 -4.08 -3.13 -12.42
N VAL A 39 -2.77 -3.11 -12.59
CA VAL A 39 -1.91 -4.29 -12.69
C VAL A 39 -0.72 -4.14 -11.75
N ILE A 40 -0.17 -5.28 -11.33
CA ILE A 40 1.03 -5.39 -10.51
C ILE A 40 2.07 -6.24 -11.25
N THR A 41 3.31 -5.80 -11.22
CA THR A 41 4.47 -6.62 -11.59
C THR A 41 5.30 -6.85 -10.33
N PHE A 42 5.96 -7.99 -10.32
CA PHE A 42 6.80 -8.40 -9.23
C PHE A 42 8.26 -8.59 -9.66
N ASN A 43 8.54 -8.60 -10.97
CA ASN A 43 9.83 -8.82 -11.62
C ASN A 43 10.26 -7.60 -12.45
N LYS A 44 10.04 -6.40 -11.89
CA LYS A 44 10.49 -5.12 -12.45
C LYS A 44 9.91 -4.80 -13.84
N GLY A 45 8.75 -5.36 -14.15
CA GLY A 45 8.01 -5.07 -15.37
C GLY A 45 8.11 -6.13 -16.46
N GLY A 46 8.78 -7.25 -16.22
CA GLY A 46 8.81 -8.39 -17.15
C GLY A 46 7.41 -8.97 -17.35
N GLU A 47 6.71 -9.27 -16.26
CA GLU A 47 5.33 -9.77 -16.27
C GLU A 47 4.40 -8.91 -15.43
N TRP A 48 3.15 -8.79 -15.87
CA TRP A 48 2.12 -8.00 -15.21
C TRP A 48 0.86 -8.82 -15.01
N HIS A 49 0.31 -8.76 -13.81
CA HIS A 49 -0.91 -9.48 -13.44
C HIS A 49 -1.97 -8.51 -12.91
N PRO A 50 -3.27 -8.79 -13.11
CA PRO A 50 -4.33 -8.08 -12.41
C PRO A 50 -4.18 -8.22 -10.88
N LEU A 51 -4.50 -7.18 -10.12
CA LEU A 51 -4.54 -7.28 -8.66
C LEU A 51 -5.70 -8.18 -8.22
N LYS A 52 -5.40 -9.25 -7.51
CA LYS A 52 -6.42 -10.16 -6.96
C LYS A 52 -7.28 -9.42 -5.94
N ALA A 53 -8.60 -9.54 -6.08
CA ALA A 53 -9.51 -9.00 -5.09
C ALA A 53 -9.52 -9.87 -3.81
N PRO A 54 -9.68 -9.29 -2.61
CA PRO A 54 -9.95 -10.06 -1.39
C PRO A 54 -11.18 -10.95 -1.58
N GLU A 55 -11.16 -12.19 -1.09
CA GLU A 55 -12.34 -13.07 -1.10
C GLU A 55 -13.43 -12.56 -0.15
N VAL A 56 -13.01 -11.98 0.98
CA VAL A 56 -13.86 -11.37 2.01
C VAL A 56 -13.33 -10.00 2.41
N ASP A 57 -14.21 -9.09 2.83
CA ASP A 57 -13.79 -7.86 3.48
C ASP A 57 -13.30 -8.10 4.92
N HIS A 58 -12.81 -7.05 5.60
CA HIS A 58 -12.34 -7.13 6.98
C HIS A 58 -13.38 -7.69 7.98
N ASN A 59 -14.69 -7.59 7.67
CA ASN A 59 -15.76 -8.12 8.51
C ASN A 59 -16.16 -9.56 8.13
N GLY A 60 -15.42 -10.20 7.21
CA GLY A 60 -15.73 -11.54 6.71
C GLY A 60 -16.86 -11.58 5.68
N VAL A 61 -17.30 -10.44 5.15
CA VAL A 61 -18.36 -10.40 4.13
C VAL A 61 -17.76 -10.74 2.77
N PRO A 62 -18.28 -11.73 2.04
CA PRO A 62 -17.77 -12.09 0.72
C PRO A 62 -17.86 -10.93 -0.28
N THR A 63 -16.75 -10.63 -0.97
CA THR A 63 -16.70 -9.53 -1.95
C THR A 63 -17.34 -9.91 -3.29
N LYS A 64 -17.38 -11.22 -3.60
CA LYS A 64 -17.88 -11.79 -4.86
C LYS A 64 -17.19 -11.21 -6.10
N CYS A 65 -15.92 -10.83 -5.98
CA CYS A 65 -15.11 -10.30 -7.08
C CYS A 65 -14.01 -11.31 -7.44
N TYR A 66 -14.10 -11.88 -8.65
CA TYR A 66 -13.17 -12.91 -9.10
C TYR A 66 -12.69 -12.64 -10.53
N LEU A 67 -11.45 -13.02 -10.81
CA LEU A 67 -10.86 -12.96 -12.13
C LEU A 67 -11.56 -13.94 -13.10
N PRO A 68 -11.53 -13.67 -14.42
CA PRO A 68 -10.93 -12.49 -15.07
C PRO A 68 -11.82 -11.24 -15.12
N GLN A 69 -13.12 -11.37 -14.79
CA GLN A 69 -14.11 -10.30 -14.98
C GLN A 69 -14.02 -9.21 -13.91
N CYS A 70 -13.54 -9.54 -12.71
CA CYS A 70 -13.46 -8.61 -11.59
C CYS A 70 -12.08 -8.70 -10.91
N SER A 71 -11.50 -7.55 -10.60
CA SER A 71 -10.20 -7.40 -9.95
C SER A 71 -10.19 -6.18 -9.03
N LEU A 72 -9.16 -6.06 -8.22
CA LEU A 72 -8.89 -4.83 -7.47
C LEU A 72 -8.31 -3.76 -8.41
N HIS A 73 -8.82 -2.54 -8.29
CA HIS A 73 -8.34 -1.37 -9.01
C HIS A 73 -8.04 -0.23 -8.05
N ILE A 74 -6.89 0.41 -8.19
CA ILE A 74 -6.35 1.37 -7.23
C ILE A 74 -6.10 2.73 -7.86
N HIS A 75 -6.44 3.77 -7.10
CA HIS A 75 -6.18 5.15 -7.42
C HIS A 75 -4.71 5.48 -7.14
N MET A 76 -4.03 6.04 -8.15
CA MET A 76 -2.62 6.44 -8.07
C MET A 76 -2.46 7.96 -8.22
N THR A 77 -1.45 8.42 -8.96
CA THR A 77 -1.04 9.83 -9.03
C THR A 77 -2.05 10.70 -9.76
N LEU A 78 -2.62 10.23 -10.88
CA LEU A 78 -3.64 10.96 -11.64
C LEU A 78 -4.88 11.21 -10.78
N SER A 79 -5.32 10.17 -10.07
CA SER A 79 -6.49 10.25 -9.19
C SER A 79 -6.23 11.16 -7.99
N ARG A 80 -5.02 11.16 -7.42
CA ARG A 80 -4.62 12.13 -6.38
C ARG A 80 -4.77 13.57 -6.86
N TRP A 81 -4.31 13.86 -8.08
CA TRP A 81 -4.37 15.20 -8.64
C TRP A 81 -5.82 15.64 -8.93
N TYR A 82 -6.64 14.75 -9.46
CA TYR A 82 -7.99 15.08 -9.88
C TYR A 82 -9.02 15.09 -8.73
N TYR A 83 -8.93 14.15 -7.79
CA TYR A 83 -9.92 13.96 -6.72
C TYR A 83 -9.42 14.40 -5.34
N TYR A 84 -8.18 14.88 -5.21
CA TYR A 84 -7.56 15.23 -3.91
C TYR A 84 -7.60 14.09 -2.88
N ILE A 85 -7.26 12.89 -3.34
CA ILE A 85 -7.18 11.69 -2.49
C ILE A 85 -5.71 11.25 -2.31
N PRO A 86 -5.34 10.68 -1.16
CA PRO A 86 -4.04 10.05 -0.94
C PRO A 86 -3.77 9.00 -2.01
N SER A 87 -2.53 9.00 -2.52
CA SER A 87 -2.05 7.97 -3.45
C SER A 87 -1.65 6.71 -2.69
N VAL A 88 -1.16 5.71 -3.43
CA VAL A 88 -0.62 4.48 -2.85
C VAL A 88 0.50 4.81 -1.86
N MET A 89 0.42 4.25 -0.67
CA MET A 89 1.42 4.39 0.38
C MET A 89 2.20 3.09 0.54
N SER A 90 3.52 3.24 0.49
CA SER A 90 4.50 2.20 0.82
C SER A 90 5.75 2.91 1.35
N SER A 91 6.41 2.34 2.35
CA SER A 91 7.67 2.88 2.88
C SER A 91 8.80 1.87 2.76
N SER A 92 10.04 2.34 2.57
CA SER A 92 11.22 1.50 2.66
C SER A 92 11.44 0.96 4.08
N SER A 93 10.94 1.67 5.10
CA SER A 93 11.01 1.23 6.49
C SER A 93 9.96 0.17 6.84
N ALA A 94 8.90 0.00 6.04
CA ALA A 94 7.81 -0.95 6.27
C ALA A 94 7.72 -1.97 5.12
N VAL A 95 8.43 -3.08 5.30
CA VAL A 95 8.56 -4.11 4.25
C VAL A 95 7.26 -4.87 4.05
N GLY A 96 6.84 -5.03 2.78
CA GLY A 96 5.63 -5.75 2.40
C GLY A 96 4.32 -4.96 2.59
N ILE A 97 4.34 -3.85 3.33
CA ILE A 97 3.15 -3.04 3.60
C ILE A 97 2.85 -2.12 2.43
N ILE A 98 1.66 -2.27 1.84
CA ILE A 98 1.10 -1.40 0.82
C ILE A 98 -0.32 -1.01 1.21
N VAL A 99 -0.60 0.29 1.28
CA VAL A 99 -1.95 0.81 1.50
C VAL A 99 -2.39 1.58 0.27
N ALA A 100 -3.57 1.25 -0.26
CA ALA A 100 -4.11 1.90 -1.45
C ALA A 100 -5.61 2.14 -1.30
N GLN A 101 -6.12 3.14 -2.02
CA GLN A 101 -7.54 3.41 -2.12
C GLN A 101 -8.03 3.03 -3.50
N GLY A 102 -9.19 2.41 -3.60
CA GLY A 102 -9.61 1.78 -4.85
C GLY A 102 -10.99 1.18 -4.82
N ASN A 103 -11.34 0.45 -5.87
CA ASN A 103 -12.61 -0.28 -5.98
C ASN A 103 -12.38 -1.70 -6.48
N LEU A 104 -13.38 -2.54 -6.23
CA LEU A 104 -13.50 -3.86 -6.87
C LEU A 104 -14.43 -3.71 -8.08
N GLY A 105 -14.08 -4.32 -9.21
CA GLY A 105 -14.90 -4.27 -10.41
C GLY A 105 -14.16 -4.70 -11.66
N ASP A 106 -14.74 -4.38 -12.80
CA ASP A 106 -14.16 -4.62 -14.13
C ASP A 106 -13.12 -3.55 -14.53
N SER A 107 -13.15 -2.39 -13.86
CA SER A 107 -12.32 -1.23 -14.13
C SER A 107 -12.24 -0.29 -12.92
N LEU A 108 -11.25 0.60 -12.94
CA LEU A 108 -11.11 1.69 -11.96
C LEU A 108 -12.29 2.65 -12.09
N GLY A 109 -13.04 2.81 -11.00
CA GLY A 109 -14.24 3.63 -10.94
C GLY A 109 -14.12 4.76 -9.92
N GLN A 110 -15.20 5.53 -9.76
CA GLN A 110 -15.32 6.59 -8.73
C GLN A 110 -16.27 6.20 -7.58
N GLY A 111 -16.98 5.07 -7.71
CA GLY A 111 -17.96 4.58 -6.75
C GLY A 111 -17.47 3.36 -6.00
N ASN A 112 -18.11 3.05 -4.87
CA ASN A 112 -17.77 1.91 -4.00
C ASN A 112 -16.30 1.87 -3.57
N ILE A 113 -15.72 3.06 -3.37
CA ILE A 113 -14.31 3.20 -3.00
C ILE A 113 -14.08 2.71 -1.58
N GLY A 114 -13.03 1.94 -1.42
CA GLY A 114 -12.53 1.49 -0.13
C GLY A 114 -11.03 1.59 -0.05
N VAL A 115 -10.52 1.21 1.12
CA VAL A 115 -9.10 1.13 1.42
C VAL A 115 -8.72 -0.33 1.41
N PHE A 116 -7.64 -0.63 0.71
CA PHE A 116 -7.05 -1.96 0.64
C PHE A 116 -5.66 -1.93 1.23
N LEU A 117 -5.34 -2.96 2.00
CA LEU A 117 -4.05 -3.18 2.62
C LEU A 117 -3.49 -4.51 2.10
N SER A 118 -2.20 -4.51 1.81
CA SER A 118 -1.40 -5.71 1.62
C SER A 118 -0.25 -5.68 2.62
N ASN A 119 0.08 -6.82 3.21
CA ASN A 119 1.23 -7.00 4.09
C ASN A 119 2.24 -8.03 3.56
N ASP A 120 2.05 -8.49 2.32
CA ASP A 120 2.88 -9.49 1.62
C ASP A 120 3.45 -8.94 0.29
N GLY A 121 3.47 -7.62 0.14
CA GLY A 121 4.04 -6.97 -1.05
C GLY A 121 3.11 -6.90 -2.25
N GLY A 122 1.81 -7.13 -2.06
CA GLY A 122 0.78 -6.94 -3.07
C GLY A 122 0.24 -8.25 -3.67
N LEU A 123 0.62 -9.41 -3.11
CA LEU A 123 0.13 -10.71 -3.54
C LEU A 123 -1.30 -10.93 -3.08
N THR A 124 -1.57 -10.64 -1.80
CA THR A 124 -2.91 -10.64 -1.23
C THR A 124 -3.28 -9.26 -0.70
N TRP A 125 -4.59 -8.99 -0.67
CA TRP A 125 -5.16 -7.72 -0.27
C TRP A 125 -6.35 -7.97 0.64
N THR A 126 -6.55 -7.09 1.61
CA THR A 126 -7.72 -7.04 2.49
C THR A 126 -8.41 -5.68 2.36
N LYS A 127 -9.74 -5.65 2.35
CA LYS A 127 -10.52 -4.40 2.31
C LYS A 127 -10.78 -3.92 3.74
N GLU A 128 -10.03 -2.90 4.17
CA GLU A 128 -10.05 -2.39 5.55
C GLU A 128 -11.20 -1.41 5.81
N PHE A 129 -11.46 -0.49 4.87
CA PHE A 129 -12.48 0.54 5.01
C PHE A 129 -13.32 0.67 3.75
N SER A 130 -14.58 1.09 3.90
CA SER A 130 -15.52 1.32 2.77
C SER A 130 -15.71 2.82 2.44
N SER A 131 -14.71 3.64 2.76
CA SER A 131 -14.64 5.05 2.37
C SER A 131 -13.20 5.54 2.29
N PHE A 132 -12.98 6.69 1.68
CA PHE A 132 -11.65 7.33 1.65
C PHE A 132 -11.13 7.62 3.04
N HIS A 133 -9.87 7.30 3.27
CA HIS A 133 -9.12 7.60 4.48
C HIS A 133 -7.74 8.11 4.10
N ASP A 134 -7.19 9.00 4.92
CA ASP A 134 -5.77 9.30 4.89
C ASP A 134 -5.04 8.37 5.85
N PHE A 135 -3.84 7.95 5.47
CA PHE A 135 -3.09 6.90 6.14
C PHE A 135 -1.68 7.36 6.50
N VAL A 136 -1.16 6.78 7.57
CA VAL A 136 0.23 6.95 7.97
C VAL A 136 0.76 5.63 8.48
N ILE A 137 2.02 5.36 8.14
CA ILE A 137 2.83 4.29 8.68
C ILE A 137 3.77 4.91 9.71
N GLY A 138 3.95 4.27 10.86
CA GLY A 138 4.96 4.63 11.85
C GLY A 138 5.69 3.41 12.39
N ASP A 139 6.76 3.67 13.15
CA ASP A 139 7.65 2.68 13.74
C ASP A 139 8.03 1.53 12.77
N HIS A 140 8.45 1.86 11.55
CA HIS A 140 8.91 0.88 10.56
C HIS A 140 7.83 -0.13 10.13
N GLY A 141 6.55 0.28 10.16
CA GLY A 141 5.40 -0.61 9.94
C GLY A 141 4.82 -1.17 11.24
N GLY A 142 5.42 -0.84 12.39
CA GLY A 142 4.96 -1.24 13.72
C GLY A 142 3.55 -0.73 14.03
N ILE A 143 3.14 0.40 13.47
CA ILE A 143 1.78 0.91 13.63
C ILE A 143 1.28 1.57 12.35
N LEU A 144 0.02 1.28 12.01
CA LEU A 144 -0.73 1.93 10.94
C LEU A 144 -1.81 2.80 11.56
N ALA A 145 -2.04 3.99 11.02
CA ALA A 145 -3.16 4.84 11.38
C ALA A 145 -3.96 5.27 10.15
N ALA A 146 -5.26 5.45 10.33
CA ALA A 146 -6.21 5.81 9.30
C ALA A 146 -7.22 6.84 9.82
N VAL A 147 -7.44 7.93 9.09
CA VAL A 147 -8.44 8.93 9.43
C VAL A 147 -9.40 9.13 8.25
N PRO A 148 -10.73 9.06 8.45
CA PRO A 148 -11.68 9.20 7.36
C PRO A 148 -11.61 10.60 6.76
N MET A 149 -11.53 10.69 5.43
CA MET A 149 -11.50 11.96 4.70
C MET A 149 -12.90 12.54 4.54
N ARG A 150 -13.48 12.98 5.66
CA ARG A 150 -14.83 13.56 5.73
C ARG A 150 -14.84 14.86 6.52
N LYS A 151 -15.91 15.64 6.36
CA LYS A 151 -16.07 16.96 7.00
C LYS A 151 -16.40 16.90 8.49
N ASP A 152 -16.62 15.71 9.02
CA ASP A 152 -17.12 15.44 10.36
C ASP A 152 -16.42 14.23 11.00
N ALA A 153 -15.13 14.04 10.72
CA ALA A 153 -14.35 12.96 11.32
C ALA A 153 -14.25 13.15 12.84
N GLN A 154 -14.48 12.06 13.59
CA GLN A 154 -14.43 12.07 15.05
C GLN A 154 -13.37 11.14 15.62
N LYS A 155 -12.91 10.18 14.82
CA LYS A 155 -12.05 9.08 15.25
C LYS A 155 -10.90 8.90 14.28
N VAL A 156 -9.76 8.49 14.82
CA VAL A 156 -8.65 7.91 14.08
C VAL A 156 -8.59 6.44 14.43
N TRP A 157 -8.54 5.61 13.40
CA TRP A 157 -8.33 4.18 13.52
C TRP A 157 -6.84 3.89 13.53
N TYR A 158 -6.42 2.90 14.29
CA TYR A 158 -5.03 2.45 14.31
C TYR A 158 -4.95 0.93 14.45
N SER A 159 -3.86 0.37 13.96
CA SER A 159 -3.56 -1.06 14.04
C SER A 159 -2.07 -1.27 14.32
N CYS A 160 -1.77 -2.04 15.36
CA CYS A 160 -0.43 -2.58 15.62
C CYS A 160 -0.29 -4.02 15.10
N THR A 161 -1.25 -4.49 14.30
CA THR A 161 -1.34 -5.88 13.84
C THR A 161 -1.32 -6.02 12.33
N GLU A 162 -0.70 -5.07 11.63
CA GLU A 162 -0.70 -4.98 10.17
C GLU A 162 -2.12 -5.05 9.58
N GLY A 163 -3.08 -4.39 10.22
CA GLY A 163 -4.47 -4.32 9.77
C GLY A 163 -5.36 -5.53 10.12
N LYS A 164 -4.82 -6.58 10.76
CA LYS A 164 -5.65 -7.71 11.23
C LYS A 164 -6.74 -7.28 12.21
N THR A 165 -6.43 -6.32 13.06
CA THR A 165 -7.37 -5.72 14.01
C THR A 165 -7.18 -4.21 14.06
N TRP A 166 -8.29 -3.48 14.04
CA TRP A 166 -8.31 -2.02 14.17
C TRP A 166 -8.95 -1.58 15.48
N GLN A 167 -8.29 -0.65 16.15
CA GLN A 167 -8.82 0.08 17.30
C GLN A 167 -9.03 1.55 16.91
N ASN A 168 -9.66 2.34 17.77
CA ASN A 168 -9.87 3.77 17.51
C ASN A 168 -9.64 4.65 18.73
N VAL A 169 -9.23 5.88 18.45
CA VAL A 169 -9.09 6.98 19.41
C VAL A 169 -9.90 8.18 18.91
N THR A 170 -10.47 8.98 19.82
CA THR A 170 -11.21 10.19 19.46
C THR A 170 -10.27 11.34 19.16
N LEU A 171 -10.56 12.11 18.10
CA LEU A 171 -9.80 13.33 17.73
C LEU A 171 -9.99 14.48 18.73
N GLY A 172 -11.00 14.39 19.58
CA GLY A 172 -11.37 15.41 20.56
C GLY A 172 -12.88 15.41 20.80
N SER A 173 -13.39 16.48 21.41
CA SER A 173 -14.81 16.62 21.74
C SER A 173 -15.69 17.11 20.57
N LYS A 174 -15.08 17.68 19.52
CA LYS A 174 -15.77 18.24 18.36
C LYS A 174 -15.34 17.52 17.09
N PRO A 175 -16.25 17.33 16.11
CA PRO A 175 -15.90 16.76 14.81
C PRO A 175 -14.93 17.68 14.05
N VAL A 176 -14.03 17.06 13.29
CA VAL A 176 -12.97 17.72 12.53
C VAL A 176 -13.19 17.50 11.04
N TYR A 177 -13.08 18.56 10.24
CA TYR A 177 -12.86 18.41 8.80
C TYR A 177 -11.36 18.20 8.59
N VAL A 178 -10.99 16.97 8.22
CA VAL A 178 -9.61 16.54 8.03
C VAL A 178 -9.10 16.97 6.64
N TYR A 179 -7.92 17.58 6.63
CA TYR A 179 -7.18 17.92 5.41
C TYR A 179 -6.04 16.95 5.14
N GLY A 180 -5.49 16.32 6.18
CA GLY A 180 -4.56 15.21 6.03
C GLY A 180 -3.95 14.77 7.35
N MET A 181 -3.18 13.69 7.30
CA MET A 181 -2.45 13.11 8.42
C MET A 181 -1.01 12.82 8.00
N VAL A 182 -0.06 13.11 8.88
CA VAL A 182 1.37 12.92 8.61
C VAL A 182 2.10 12.38 9.83
N THR A 183 3.26 11.78 9.58
CA THR A 183 4.30 11.51 10.57
C THR A 183 5.60 12.18 10.13
N GLU A 184 6.59 12.16 11.01
CA GLU A 184 7.96 12.58 10.67
C GLU A 184 8.54 11.70 9.55
N PRO A 185 9.23 12.29 8.55
CA PRO A 185 9.86 11.53 7.47
C PRO A 185 10.77 10.41 7.97
N GLY A 186 10.67 9.24 7.34
CA GLY A 186 11.36 8.03 7.78
C GLY A 186 10.42 7.05 8.48
N GLU A 187 9.26 7.53 8.94
CA GLU A 187 8.20 6.70 9.52
C GLU A 187 8.69 5.85 10.70
N THR A 188 9.63 6.37 11.48
CA THR A 188 10.28 5.69 12.62
C THR A 188 9.63 6.01 13.96
N THR A 189 8.86 7.10 14.03
CA THR A 189 8.25 7.59 15.27
C THR A 189 6.83 7.05 15.50
N LEU A 190 6.35 7.20 16.74
CA LEU A 190 4.98 6.88 17.17
C LEU A 190 4.08 8.13 17.27
N ILE A 191 4.51 9.24 16.68
CA ILE A 191 3.85 10.54 16.80
C ILE A 191 3.25 10.95 15.47
N PHE A 192 1.92 10.98 15.39
CA PHE A 192 1.21 11.38 14.19
C PHE A 192 0.50 12.72 14.40
N ASN A 193 0.38 13.50 13.34
CA ASN A 193 -0.32 14.78 13.37
C ASN A 193 -1.45 14.78 12.36
N VAL A 194 -2.66 15.08 12.81
CA VAL A 194 -3.83 15.29 11.95
C VAL A 194 -4.04 16.79 11.79
N PHE A 195 -4.10 17.25 10.54
CA PHE A 195 -4.38 18.63 10.18
C PHE A 195 -5.82 18.77 9.69
N GLY A 196 -6.47 19.84 10.12
CA GLY A 196 -7.87 20.06 9.78
C GLY A 196 -8.39 21.39 10.32
N GLN A 197 -9.70 21.42 10.53
CA GLN A 197 -10.40 22.49 11.25
C GLN A 197 -11.61 21.90 11.98
N TYR A 198 -12.16 22.62 12.98
CA TYR A 198 -13.45 22.22 13.55
C TYR A 198 -14.56 22.32 12.51
N ALA A 199 -15.42 21.29 12.45
CA ALA A 199 -16.55 21.28 11.53
C ALA A 199 -17.57 22.37 11.89
N ARG A 200 -18.22 22.95 10.86
CA ARG A 200 -19.32 23.92 11.00
C ARG A 200 -18.95 25.19 11.78
N GLN A 201 -17.67 25.56 11.77
CA GLN A 201 -17.16 26.80 12.34
C GLN A 201 -16.46 27.63 11.25
N SER A 202 -16.16 28.89 11.56
CA SER A 202 -15.28 29.72 10.73
C SER A 202 -13.93 29.03 10.56
N PHE A 203 -13.32 29.17 9.38
CA PHE A 203 -12.05 28.50 9.09
C PHE A 203 -10.97 28.87 10.10
N GLN A 204 -10.43 27.85 10.76
CA GLN A 204 -9.30 27.96 11.68
C GLN A 204 -8.49 26.67 11.60
N TRP A 205 -7.18 26.80 11.36
CA TRP A 205 -6.28 25.66 11.36
C TRP A 205 -6.25 24.98 12.74
N LEU A 206 -6.41 23.67 12.72
CA LEU A 206 -6.30 22.77 13.85
C LEU A 206 -5.21 21.74 13.53
N SER A 207 -4.34 21.50 14.50
CA SER A 207 -3.40 20.38 14.50
C SER A 207 -3.66 19.53 15.75
N VAL A 208 -3.90 18.23 15.55
CA VAL A 208 -4.10 17.26 16.62
C VAL A 208 -2.92 16.31 16.62
N LYS A 209 -2.11 16.37 17.67
CA LYS A 209 -0.99 15.45 17.91
C LYS A 209 -1.51 14.17 18.57
N LEU A 210 -1.24 13.03 17.96
CA LEU A 210 -1.53 11.69 18.46
C LEU A 210 -0.21 11.04 18.88
N ASN A 211 -0.15 10.53 20.12
CA ASN A 211 1.00 9.82 20.63
C ASN A 211 0.62 8.36 20.89
N PHE A 212 1.20 7.45 20.12
CA PHE A 212 0.94 6.01 20.21
C PHE A 212 1.92 5.25 21.11
N THR A 213 2.81 5.92 21.85
CA THR A 213 3.70 5.26 22.84
C THR A 213 2.91 4.51 23.93
N SER A 214 1.66 4.89 24.22
CA SER A 214 0.82 4.12 25.15
C SER A 214 0.18 2.87 24.52
N VAL A 215 0.22 2.73 23.19
CA VAL A 215 -0.27 1.55 22.46
C VAL A 215 0.86 0.56 22.25
N LEU A 216 2.06 1.06 21.92
CA LEU A 216 3.29 0.29 21.84
C LEU A 216 4.20 0.73 22.98
N ASP A 217 3.94 0.21 24.18
CA ASP A 217 4.55 0.67 25.44
C ASP A 217 5.84 -0.10 25.80
N GLN A 218 6.12 -1.19 25.11
CA GLN A 218 7.29 -2.04 25.33
C GLN A 218 8.13 -2.17 24.06
N LYS A 219 9.45 -2.18 24.23
CA LYS A 219 10.40 -2.43 23.14
C LYS A 219 10.34 -3.89 22.73
N CYS A 220 10.30 -4.15 21.43
CA CYS A 220 10.32 -5.51 20.91
C CYS A 220 11.59 -6.25 21.33
N GLN A 221 11.40 -7.52 21.70
CA GLN A 221 12.47 -8.46 21.98
C GLN A 221 12.71 -9.36 20.76
N PRO A 222 13.85 -10.06 20.65
CA PRO A 222 14.16 -10.94 19.51
C PRO A 222 13.04 -11.94 19.18
N GLU A 223 12.34 -12.46 20.20
CA GLU A 223 11.20 -13.37 20.03
C GLU A 223 9.97 -12.75 19.36
N ASN A 224 9.87 -11.42 19.30
CA ASN A 224 8.78 -10.70 18.63
C ASN A 224 9.03 -10.53 17.12
N TYR A 225 10.19 -10.96 16.63
CA TYR A 225 10.55 -10.89 15.22
C TYR A 225 10.40 -12.24 14.52
N THR A 226 10.15 -12.18 13.22
CA THR A 226 10.11 -13.31 12.30
C THR A 226 10.85 -12.93 11.03
N TYR A 227 11.35 -13.93 10.32
CA TYR A 227 11.90 -13.74 8.99
C TYR A 227 10.80 -13.95 7.95
N TRP A 228 10.83 -13.14 6.89
CA TRP A 228 9.88 -13.19 5.80
C TRP A 228 10.57 -12.85 4.49
N SER A 229 10.20 -13.53 3.42
CA SER A 229 10.70 -13.28 2.08
C SER A 229 9.53 -13.07 1.12
N PRO A 230 9.54 -12.01 0.28
CA PRO A 230 8.57 -11.84 -0.80
C PRO A 230 8.67 -12.93 -1.87
N ASN A 231 9.80 -13.64 -1.91
CA ASN A 231 10.04 -14.72 -2.86
C ASN A 231 9.37 -16.03 -2.40
N ASP A 232 9.37 -16.31 -1.10
CA ASP A 232 8.84 -17.58 -0.56
C ASP A 232 7.32 -17.69 -0.69
N GLU A 233 6.64 -16.56 -0.86
CA GLU A 233 5.20 -16.47 -1.11
C GLU A 233 4.83 -16.76 -2.58
N ARG A 234 5.83 -16.92 -3.47
CA ARG A 234 5.63 -17.18 -4.89
C ARG A 234 5.69 -18.67 -5.18
N VAL A 235 4.82 -19.13 -6.07
CA VAL A 235 4.72 -20.55 -6.45
C VAL A 235 5.87 -20.95 -7.37
N ASP A 236 6.33 -20.03 -8.23
CA ASP A 236 7.14 -20.39 -9.41
C ASP A 236 8.65 -20.24 -9.20
N SER A 237 9.10 -19.33 -8.31
CA SER A 237 10.53 -19.18 -8.00
C SER A 237 10.77 -18.53 -6.64
N GLN A 238 11.77 -19.05 -5.92
CA GLN A 238 12.31 -18.45 -4.69
C GLN A 238 13.30 -17.31 -4.99
N CYS A 239 13.54 -16.99 -6.25
CA CYS A 239 14.50 -15.97 -6.65
C CYS A 239 13.83 -14.88 -7.45
N LEU A 240 14.33 -13.66 -7.29
CA LEU A 240 13.82 -12.50 -7.98
C LEU A 240 14.97 -11.59 -8.35
N LEU A 241 15.14 -11.35 -9.65
CA LEU A 241 16.26 -10.55 -10.18
C LEU A 241 17.61 -11.11 -9.69
N GLY A 242 17.78 -12.44 -9.75
CA GLY A 242 18.96 -13.15 -9.27
C GLY A 242 19.22 -13.10 -7.75
N GLN A 243 18.24 -12.70 -6.93
CA GLN A 243 18.39 -12.58 -5.48
C GLN A 243 17.24 -13.22 -4.71
N HIS A 244 17.57 -13.83 -3.57
CA HIS A 244 16.63 -14.22 -2.52
C HIS A 244 16.84 -13.32 -1.32
N LEU A 245 15.78 -12.58 -0.96
CA LEU A 245 15.81 -11.53 0.07
C LEU A 245 14.98 -11.97 1.27
N VAL A 246 15.61 -12.11 2.42
CA VAL A 246 14.95 -12.45 3.68
C VAL A 246 15.03 -11.26 4.62
N PHE A 247 13.88 -10.73 5.01
CA PHE A 247 13.73 -9.57 5.88
C PHE A 247 13.32 -9.99 7.28
N GLU A 248 13.94 -9.40 8.30
CA GLU A 248 13.38 -9.43 9.65
C GLU A 248 12.15 -8.50 9.72
N ARG A 249 11.05 -9.01 10.28
CA ARG A 249 9.80 -8.28 10.48
C ARG A 249 9.27 -8.53 11.89
N ARG A 250 8.69 -7.51 12.51
CA ARG A 250 7.90 -7.71 13.73
C ARG A 250 6.72 -8.62 13.39
N LYS A 251 6.46 -9.63 14.23
CA LYS A 251 5.29 -10.48 14.10
C LYS A 251 4.03 -9.62 14.19
N SER A 252 3.10 -9.81 13.26
CA SER A 252 1.85 -9.04 13.22
C SER A 252 0.98 -9.20 14.49
N GLY A 253 1.25 -10.18 15.37
CA GLY A 253 0.51 -10.39 16.61
C GLY A 253 1.05 -9.62 17.81
N ASP A 254 2.29 -9.10 17.73
CA ASP A 254 3.04 -8.67 18.90
C ASP A 254 3.14 -7.15 18.96
N CYS A 255 2.24 -6.46 19.66
CA CYS A 255 2.20 -5.00 19.74
C CYS A 255 3.28 -4.41 20.66
N CYS A 256 4.53 -4.43 20.20
CA CYS A 256 5.70 -3.76 20.76
C CYS A 256 6.27 -2.76 19.74
N PHE A 257 7.10 -1.81 20.19
CA PHE A 257 7.76 -0.86 19.29
C PHE A 257 9.17 -1.34 18.88
N ASN A 258 9.54 -1.12 17.62
CA ASN A 258 10.89 -1.37 17.11
C ASN A 258 11.89 -0.35 17.66
N GLY A 259 11.52 0.94 17.58
CA GLY A 259 12.31 2.07 18.05
C GLY A 259 12.93 2.87 16.91
N GLU A 260 13.23 4.15 17.17
CA GLU A 260 13.67 5.09 16.13
C GLU A 260 15.01 4.70 15.47
N GLU A 261 15.90 4.04 16.22
CA GLU A 261 17.21 3.57 15.77
C GLU A 261 17.17 2.12 15.22
N TYR A 262 15.98 1.53 15.03
CA TYR A 262 15.87 0.17 14.51
C TYR A 262 16.39 0.08 13.07
N GLU A 263 17.44 -0.71 12.87
CA GLU A 263 17.91 -1.10 11.55
C GLU A 263 17.48 -2.54 11.28
N ARG A 264 16.67 -2.74 10.24
CA ARG A 264 16.17 -4.06 9.85
C ARG A 264 17.30 -4.94 9.33
N GLU A 265 17.40 -6.15 9.87
CA GLU A 265 18.26 -7.19 9.30
C GLU A 265 17.71 -7.65 7.94
N ILE A 266 18.57 -7.66 6.92
CA ILE A 266 18.26 -8.13 5.57
C ILE A 266 19.33 -9.14 5.16
N ASN A 267 18.91 -10.38 5.01
CA ASN A 267 19.76 -11.46 4.51
C ASN A 267 19.55 -11.60 3.00
N ILE A 268 20.63 -11.39 2.24
CA ILE A 268 20.62 -11.44 0.78
C ILE A 268 21.46 -12.63 0.33
N SER A 269 20.87 -13.53 -0.43
CA SER A 269 21.62 -14.58 -1.13
C SER A 269 21.45 -14.46 -2.64
N THR A 270 22.54 -14.73 -3.36
CA THR A 270 22.55 -14.71 -4.82
C THR A 270 22.10 -16.06 -5.34
N CYS A 271 21.19 -16.02 -6.31
CA CYS A 271 20.68 -17.21 -6.97
C CYS A 271 21.50 -17.57 -8.21
N THR A 272 21.40 -18.82 -8.64
CA THR A 272 21.87 -19.21 -9.98
C THR A 272 20.90 -18.63 -11.00
N CYS A 273 21.40 -18.11 -12.13
CA CYS A 273 20.56 -17.52 -13.16
C CYS A 273 19.66 -18.59 -13.81
N GLU A 274 18.40 -18.23 -14.02
CA GLU A 274 17.42 -19.01 -14.77
C GLU A 274 17.06 -18.30 -16.08
N ILE A 275 16.31 -18.95 -16.98
CA ILE A 275 15.93 -18.36 -18.28
C ILE A 275 15.15 -17.05 -18.09
N ASP A 276 14.33 -16.98 -17.04
CA ASP A 276 13.50 -15.82 -16.68
C ASP A 276 14.32 -14.60 -16.20
N ASP A 277 15.62 -14.77 -15.92
CA ASP A 277 16.52 -13.65 -15.58
C ASP A 277 17.06 -12.92 -16.83
N PHE A 278 16.74 -13.38 -18.04
CA PHE A 278 17.19 -12.79 -19.31
C PHE A 278 16.04 -12.06 -20.03
N GLU A 279 16.40 -11.03 -20.80
CA GLU A 279 15.51 -10.34 -21.72
C GLU A 279 16.11 -10.31 -23.12
N CYS A 280 15.28 -10.20 -24.15
CA CYS A 280 15.77 -10.02 -25.51
C CYS A 280 16.51 -8.68 -25.65
N ASP A 281 17.68 -8.71 -26.28
CA ASP A 281 18.48 -7.51 -26.53
C ASP A 281 17.78 -6.56 -27.51
N PHE A 282 18.27 -5.32 -27.58
CA PHE A 282 17.71 -4.29 -28.44
C PHE A 282 17.65 -4.74 -29.91
N GLY A 283 16.43 -4.74 -30.46
CA GLY A 283 16.17 -5.14 -31.85
C GLY A 283 15.73 -6.58 -32.04
N TYR A 284 15.65 -7.38 -30.96
CA TYR A 284 15.17 -8.75 -30.96
C TYR A 284 13.76 -8.86 -30.36
N ILE A 285 12.99 -9.85 -30.79
CA ILE A 285 11.67 -10.17 -30.21
C ILE A 285 11.61 -11.63 -29.76
N HIS A 286 10.75 -11.92 -28.78
CA HIS A 286 10.44 -13.29 -28.41
C HIS A 286 9.77 -14.01 -29.60
N HIS A 287 10.39 -15.11 -30.03
CA HIS A 287 9.81 -16.11 -30.92
C HIS A 287 9.26 -17.28 -30.10
N GLU A 288 8.63 -18.28 -30.73
CA GLU A 288 8.18 -19.49 -30.04
C GLU A 288 9.32 -20.12 -29.21
N PHE A 289 9.01 -20.56 -27.98
CA PHE A 289 9.92 -21.21 -27.01
C PHE A 289 11.00 -20.34 -26.35
N ASP A 290 10.69 -19.08 -26.04
CA ASP A 290 11.58 -18.17 -25.28
C ASP A 290 12.92 -17.87 -25.97
N GLU A 291 12.97 -18.03 -27.30
CA GLU A 291 14.12 -17.65 -28.12
C GLU A 291 14.01 -16.19 -28.57
N CYS A 292 15.11 -15.45 -28.50
CA CYS A 292 15.20 -14.10 -29.04
C CYS A 292 15.71 -14.13 -30.48
N VAL A 293 14.91 -13.62 -31.44
CA VAL A 293 15.24 -13.58 -32.89
C VAL A 293 15.21 -12.18 -33.48
#